data_AF-A0A4Q3CFY5-F1
#
_entry.id   AF-A0A4Q3CFY5-F1
#
_cell.length_a   1.000
_cell.length_b   1.000
_cell.length_c   1.000
_cell.angle_alpha   90.00
_cell.angle_beta   90.00
_cell.angle_gamma   90.00
#
_symmetry.space_group_name_H-M   'P 1'
#
loop_
_entity.id
_entity.type
_entity.pdbx_description
1 polymer ?
#
loop_
_entity_poly.entity_id
_entity_poly.type
_entity_poly.pdbx_seq_one_letter_code
_entity_poly.pdbx_strand_id
1 'polypeptide(L)'
;MITTSRAITHAETAQADEVIDAVTLRAPDRRLVDPELVRVAIRAWSANTIRAFLSDLRIWDDWCRRVGVPPVAATDATTASFIRALAGVDVVAGVATRAAATIARYLVNIGWAYRMAGLDGPVQGPRVRLELKAARRVLGTRQRQPQGLRFKGDIEDFDSPASGLCITHLLKACRADLLGDRDRALLLVN
;
A
#
# COMPACT_ATOMS: atom_id res chain seq x y z
N MET A 1 3.54 32.10 13.80
CA MET A 1 3.90 30.67 13.99
C MET A 1 2.77 29.80 14.57
N ILE A 2 1.50 30.26 14.60
CA ILE A 2 0.38 29.53 15.23
C ILE A 2 -0.46 28.72 14.22
N THR A 3 -0.34 28.99 12.92
CA THR A 3 -1.20 28.42 11.87
C THR A 3 -0.90 26.94 11.55
N THR A 4 0.36 26.52 11.66
CA THR A 4 0.77 25.15 11.27
C THR A 4 0.26 24.09 12.25
N SER A 5 0.25 24.37 13.56
CA SER A 5 -0.19 23.43 14.59
C SER A 5 -1.69 23.10 14.48
N ARG A 6 -2.54 24.10 14.22
CA ARG A 6 -3.99 23.92 14.09
C ARG A 6 -4.39 23.13 12.83
N ALA A 7 -3.66 23.31 11.73
CA ALA A 7 -3.91 22.59 10.47
C ALA A 7 -3.52 21.10 10.57
N ILE A 8 -2.42 20.79 11.28
CA ILE A 8 -2.00 19.41 11.53
C ILE A 8 -3.06 18.67 12.37
N THR A 9 -3.56 19.29 13.45
CA THR A 9 -4.59 18.68 14.30
C THR A 9 -5.88 18.40 13.54
N HIS A 10 -6.33 19.29 12.65
CA HIS A 10 -7.54 19.07 11.85
C HIS A 10 -7.38 17.94 10.82
N ALA A 11 -6.20 17.83 10.19
CA ALA A 11 -5.92 16.75 9.25
C ALA A 11 -5.86 15.38 9.95
N GLU A 12 -5.33 15.35 11.17
CA GLU A 12 -5.29 14.15 12.01
C GLU A 12 -6.69 13.72 12.46
N THR A 13 -7.57 14.65 12.88
CA THR A 13 -8.97 14.30 13.18
C THR A 13 -9.73 13.81 11.95
N ALA A 14 -9.58 14.47 10.80
CA ALA A 14 -10.24 14.04 9.57
C ALA A 14 -9.82 12.61 9.15
N GLN A 15 -8.54 12.27 9.31
CA GLN A 15 -8.05 10.90 9.05
C GLN A 15 -8.60 9.89 10.07
N ALA A 16 -8.71 10.28 11.34
CA ALA A 16 -9.29 9.43 12.37
C ALA A 16 -10.76 9.09 12.07
N ASP A 17 -11.56 10.09 11.72
CA ASP A 17 -12.97 9.92 11.36
C ASP A 17 -13.11 9.02 10.12
N GLU A 18 -12.26 9.21 9.11
CA GLU A 18 -12.26 8.37 7.91
C GLU A 18 -11.91 6.90 8.22
N VAL A 19 -11.01 6.63 9.16
CA VAL A 19 -10.72 5.27 9.63
C VAL A 19 -11.94 4.67 10.33
N ILE A 20 -12.60 5.43 11.21
CA ILE A 20 -13.79 4.96 11.91
C ILE A 20 -14.90 4.61 10.91
N ASP A 21 -15.17 5.47 9.93
CA ASP A 21 -16.17 5.24 8.90
C ASP A 21 -15.82 4.01 8.05
N ALA A 22 -14.56 3.88 7.64
CA ALA A 22 -14.10 2.76 6.85
C ALA A 22 -14.28 1.43 7.60
N VAL A 23 -13.95 1.35 8.88
CA VAL A 23 -14.17 0.13 9.67
C VAL A 23 -15.66 -0.12 9.89
N THR A 24 -16.43 0.94 10.21
CA THR A 24 -17.87 0.87 10.48
C THR A 24 -18.67 0.33 9.29
N LEU A 25 -18.25 0.62 8.05
CA LEU A 25 -18.86 0.08 6.83
C LEU A 25 -18.87 -1.45 6.77
N ARG A 26 -17.94 -2.11 7.46
CA ARG A 26 -17.84 -3.59 7.52
C ARG A 26 -18.63 -4.19 8.69
N ALA A 27 -19.08 -3.38 9.64
CA ALA A 27 -19.78 -3.87 10.81
C ALA A 27 -21.28 -4.12 10.52
N PRO A 28 -21.88 -5.18 11.08
CA PRO A 28 -23.33 -5.36 11.08
C PRO A 28 -24.02 -4.10 11.64
N ASP A 29 -25.11 -3.68 11.00
CA ASP A 29 -25.87 -2.47 11.36
C ASP A 29 -25.05 -1.19 11.49
N ARG A 30 -23.84 -1.15 10.88
CA ARG A 30 -22.87 -0.07 11.04
C ARG A 30 -22.54 0.25 12.51
N ARG A 31 -22.46 -0.79 13.34
CA ARG A 31 -22.15 -0.66 14.75
C ARG A 31 -20.90 -1.47 15.12
N LEU A 32 -19.85 -0.76 15.48
CA LEU A 32 -18.62 -1.38 15.98
C LEU A 32 -18.86 -2.03 17.35
N VAL A 33 -18.37 -3.26 17.51
CA VAL A 33 -18.41 -4.00 18.78
C VAL A 33 -17.47 -3.36 19.80
N ASP A 34 -16.26 -2.98 19.37
CA ASP A 34 -15.27 -2.28 20.18
C ASP A 34 -14.76 -1.02 19.45
N PRO A 35 -15.45 0.14 19.62
CA PRO A 35 -14.99 1.40 19.06
C PRO A 35 -13.67 1.90 19.66
N GLU A 36 -13.25 1.43 20.84
CA GLU A 36 -11.97 1.83 21.44
C GLU A 36 -10.81 1.17 20.71
N LEU A 37 -10.95 -0.07 20.23
CA LEU A 37 -9.91 -0.74 19.44
C LEU A 37 -9.52 0.08 18.20
N VAL A 38 -10.50 0.67 17.50
CA VAL A 38 -10.24 1.56 16.35
C VAL A 38 -9.48 2.81 16.80
N ARG A 39 -9.87 3.42 17.93
CA ARG A 39 -9.18 4.60 18.48
C ARG A 39 -7.75 4.29 18.93
N VAL A 40 -7.51 3.11 19.51
CA VAL A 40 -6.16 2.63 19.84
C VAL A 40 -5.32 2.47 18.57
N ALA A 41 -5.88 1.86 17.52
CA ALA A 41 -5.17 1.68 16.25
C ALA A 41 -4.78 3.03 15.62
N ILE A 42 -5.68 4.00 15.60
CA ILE A 42 -5.42 5.36 15.10
C ILE A 42 -4.25 6.01 15.86
N ARG A 43 -4.21 5.91 17.19
CA ARG A 43 -3.10 6.45 17.99
C ARG A 43 -1.78 5.71 17.77
N ALA A 44 -1.84 4.42 17.47
CA ALA A 44 -0.66 3.57 17.28
C ALA A 44 -0.05 3.67 15.88
N TRP A 45 -0.84 4.05 14.86
CA TRP A 45 -0.42 4.06 13.47
C TRP A 45 0.18 5.39 13.04
N SER A 46 1.21 5.32 12.20
CA SER A 46 1.72 6.51 11.51
C SER A 46 0.69 7.03 10.51
N ALA A 47 0.75 8.34 10.19
CA ALA A 47 -0.08 8.93 9.13
C ALA A 47 0.07 8.20 7.78
N ASN A 48 1.25 7.65 7.47
CA ASN A 48 1.45 6.86 6.27
C ASN A 48 0.73 5.50 6.32
N THR A 49 0.75 4.85 7.48
CA THR A 49 0.01 3.60 7.72
C THR A 49 -1.48 3.83 7.59
N ILE A 50 -2.02 4.90 8.15
CA ILE A 50 -3.44 5.28 8.02
C ILE A 50 -3.80 5.52 6.54
N ARG A 51 -3.00 6.33 5.82
CA ARG A 51 -3.22 6.58 4.38
C ARG A 51 -3.21 5.30 3.56
N ALA A 52 -2.25 4.40 3.81
CA ALA A 52 -2.15 3.12 3.12
C ALA A 52 -3.35 2.21 3.43
N PHE A 53 -3.74 2.13 4.71
CA PHE A 53 -4.90 1.37 5.17
C PHE A 53 -6.18 1.84 4.46
N LEU A 54 -6.47 3.14 4.51
CA LEU A 54 -7.64 3.72 3.86
C LEU A 54 -7.63 3.54 2.35
N SER A 55 -6.48 3.72 1.69
CA SER A 55 -6.34 3.47 0.25
C SER A 55 -6.65 2.02 -0.10
N ASP A 56 -6.17 1.06 0.69
CA ASP A 56 -6.39 -0.36 0.45
C ASP A 56 -7.86 -0.73 0.63
N LEU A 57 -8.52 -0.14 1.64
CA LEU A 57 -9.94 -0.33 1.87
C LEU A 57 -10.80 0.25 0.75
N ARG A 58 -10.45 1.40 0.17
CA ARG A 58 -11.14 1.94 -1.02
C ARG A 58 -11.04 0.99 -2.22
N ILE A 59 -9.88 0.39 -2.45
CA ILE A 59 -9.69 -0.60 -3.53
C ILE A 59 -10.56 -1.84 -3.29
N TRP A 60 -10.66 -2.29 -2.04
CA TRP A 60 -11.54 -3.38 -1.65
C TRP A 60 -13.02 -3.02 -1.82
N ASP A 61 -13.44 -1.83 -1.39
CA ASP A 61 -14.82 -1.37 -1.48
C ASP A 61 -15.25 -1.21 -2.95
N ASP A 62 -14.34 -0.72 -3.81
CA ASP A 62 -14.52 -0.70 -5.26
C ASP A 62 -14.72 -2.10 -5.83
N TRP A 63 -13.93 -3.08 -5.38
CA TRP A 63 -14.08 -4.47 -5.80
C TRP A 63 -15.43 -5.04 -5.38
N CYS A 64 -15.79 -4.91 -4.10
CA CYS A 64 -17.08 -5.30 -3.54
C CYS A 64 -18.25 -4.73 -4.36
N ARG A 65 -18.19 -3.43 -4.69
CA ARG A 65 -19.20 -2.78 -5.54
C ARG A 65 -19.26 -3.38 -6.95
N ARG A 66 -18.13 -3.66 -7.58
CA ARG A 66 -18.06 -4.26 -8.94
C ARG A 66 -18.68 -5.65 -9.00
N VAL A 67 -18.49 -6.46 -7.96
CA VAL A 67 -19.06 -7.82 -7.90
C VAL A 67 -20.44 -7.85 -7.23
N GLY A 68 -21.02 -6.70 -6.89
CA GLY A 68 -22.35 -6.59 -6.29
C GLY A 68 -22.46 -7.15 -4.87
N VAL A 69 -21.34 -7.25 -4.14
CA VAL A 69 -21.30 -7.80 -2.78
C VAL A 69 -21.07 -6.67 -1.78
N PRO A 70 -21.98 -6.41 -0.83
CA PRO A 70 -21.73 -5.40 0.20
C PRO A 70 -20.55 -5.86 1.09
N PRO A 71 -19.65 -4.95 1.53
CA PRO A 71 -18.47 -5.32 2.30
C PRO A 71 -18.76 -6.19 3.53
N VAL A 72 -19.83 -5.89 4.28
CA VAL A 72 -20.26 -6.68 5.45
C VAL A 72 -20.57 -8.15 5.12
N ALA A 73 -20.99 -8.46 3.88
CA ALA A 73 -21.33 -9.81 3.44
C ALA A 73 -20.22 -10.47 2.60
N ALA A 74 -19.05 -9.86 2.49
CA ALA A 74 -17.95 -10.43 1.72
C ALA A 74 -17.47 -11.75 2.35
N THR A 75 -17.11 -12.71 1.51
CA THR A 75 -16.70 -14.06 1.91
C THR A 75 -15.28 -14.39 1.46
N ASP A 76 -14.78 -15.56 1.85
CA ASP A 76 -13.52 -16.10 1.36
C ASP A 76 -13.50 -16.23 -0.18
N ALA A 77 -14.65 -16.53 -0.79
CA ALA A 77 -14.82 -16.58 -2.25
C ALA A 77 -14.72 -15.19 -2.88
N THR A 78 -15.28 -14.15 -2.27
CA THR A 78 -15.14 -12.75 -2.73
C THR A 78 -13.67 -12.32 -2.73
N THR A 79 -12.93 -12.66 -1.67
CA THR A 79 -11.50 -12.37 -1.55
C THR A 79 -10.66 -13.19 -2.54
N ALA A 80 -11.00 -14.46 -2.75
CA ALA A 80 -10.33 -15.32 -3.72
C ALA A 80 -10.43 -14.74 -5.14
N SER A 81 -11.62 -14.31 -5.55
CA SER A 81 -11.84 -13.67 -6.86
C SER A 81 -11.10 -12.33 -6.96
N PHE A 82 -11.05 -11.54 -5.88
CA PHE A 82 -10.24 -10.32 -5.83
C PHE A 82 -8.76 -10.58 -6.08
N ILE A 83 -8.20 -11.62 -5.46
CA ILE A 83 -6.79 -12.01 -5.66
C ILE A 83 -6.56 -12.40 -7.11
N ARG A 84 -7.44 -13.21 -7.72
CA ARG A 84 -7.32 -13.61 -9.13
C ARG A 84 -7.40 -12.43 -10.08
N ALA A 85 -8.30 -11.49 -9.84
CA ALA A 85 -8.41 -10.26 -10.63
C ALA A 85 -7.14 -9.40 -10.53
N LEU A 86 -6.64 -9.17 -9.31
CA LEU A 86 -5.39 -8.42 -9.10
C LEU A 86 -4.14 -9.16 -9.60
N ALA A 87 -4.17 -10.49 -9.69
CA ALA A 87 -3.10 -11.28 -10.26
C ALA A 87 -3.13 -11.34 -11.79
N GLY A 88 -4.14 -10.73 -12.43
CA GLY A 88 -4.35 -10.81 -13.88
C GLY A 88 -4.75 -12.20 -14.37
N VAL A 89 -5.16 -13.10 -13.47
CA VAL A 89 -5.70 -14.42 -13.83
C VAL A 89 -7.11 -14.28 -14.38
N ASP A 90 -7.93 -13.44 -13.73
CA ASP A 90 -9.24 -13.04 -14.22
C ASP A 90 -9.15 -11.62 -14.77
N VAL A 91 -9.43 -11.45 -16.06
CA VAL A 91 -9.43 -10.12 -16.69
C VAL A 91 -10.74 -9.43 -16.35
N VAL A 92 -10.68 -8.43 -15.47
CA VAL A 92 -11.83 -7.61 -15.07
C VAL A 92 -11.58 -6.16 -15.49
N ALA A 93 -12.53 -5.58 -16.22
CA ALA A 93 -12.42 -4.22 -16.72
C ALA A 93 -12.21 -3.20 -15.57
N GLY A 94 -11.18 -2.37 -15.72
CA GLY A 94 -10.81 -1.36 -14.72
C GLY A 94 -10.05 -1.89 -13.51
N VAL A 95 -9.64 -3.17 -13.50
CA VAL A 95 -8.77 -3.76 -12.46
C VAL A 95 -7.39 -4.01 -13.05
N ALA A 96 -6.39 -3.29 -12.54
CA ALA A 96 -5.00 -3.45 -12.97
C ALA A 96 -4.30 -4.55 -12.17
N THR A 97 -3.44 -5.32 -12.85
CA THR A 97 -2.56 -6.30 -12.22
C THR A 97 -1.65 -5.63 -11.18
N ARG A 98 -1.45 -6.28 -10.03
CA ARG A 98 -0.63 -5.80 -8.92
C ARG A 98 0.45 -6.81 -8.56
N ALA A 99 1.58 -6.32 -8.08
CA ALA A 99 2.64 -7.18 -7.54
C ALA A 99 2.12 -7.99 -6.34
N ALA A 100 2.63 -9.22 -6.17
CA ALA A 100 2.17 -10.12 -5.12
C ALA A 100 2.34 -9.54 -3.69
N ALA A 101 3.38 -8.73 -3.46
CA ALA A 101 3.59 -8.03 -2.20
C ALA A 101 2.50 -6.99 -1.92
N THR A 102 2.03 -6.30 -2.96
CA THR A 102 0.93 -5.33 -2.84
C THR A 102 -0.39 -6.03 -2.53
N ILE A 103 -0.67 -7.16 -3.20
CA ILE A 103 -1.86 -7.97 -2.91
C ILE A 103 -1.85 -8.44 -1.45
N ALA A 104 -0.70 -8.95 -0.97
CA ALA A 104 -0.56 -9.39 0.42
C ALA A 104 -0.81 -8.23 1.41
N ARG A 105 -0.30 -7.03 1.13
CA ARG A 105 -0.56 -5.83 1.94
C ARG A 105 -2.05 -5.49 2.00
N TYR A 106 -2.76 -5.53 0.87
CA TYR A 106 -4.20 -5.31 0.84
C TYR A 106 -4.93 -6.29 1.77
N LEU A 107 -4.62 -7.59 1.67
CA LEU A 107 -5.27 -8.62 2.49
C LEU A 107 -5.03 -8.43 4.00
N VAL A 108 -3.83 -7.96 4.39
CA VAL A 108 -3.53 -7.64 5.80
C VAL A 108 -4.41 -6.49 6.29
N ASN A 109 -4.48 -5.40 5.53
CA ASN A 109 -5.26 -4.21 5.92
C ASN A 109 -6.76 -4.49 5.90
N ILE A 110 -7.26 -5.22 4.90
CA ILE A 110 -8.63 -5.72 4.86
C ILE A 110 -8.90 -6.57 6.11
N GLY A 111 -8.05 -7.55 6.41
CA GLY A 111 -8.19 -8.40 7.59
C GLY A 111 -8.25 -7.62 8.91
N TRP A 112 -7.42 -6.59 9.06
CA TRP A 112 -7.47 -5.70 10.22
C TRP A 112 -8.78 -4.92 10.30
N ALA A 113 -9.30 -4.43 9.19
CA ALA A 113 -10.57 -3.71 9.17
C ALA A 113 -11.74 -4.60 9.63
N TYR A 114 -11.84 -5.84 9.16
CA TYR A 114 -12.89 -6.77 9.61
C TYR A 114 -12.71 -7.16 11.08
N ARG A 115 -11.48 -7.40 11.54
CA ARG A 115 -11.20 -7.69 12.96
C ARG A 115 -11.63 -6.54 13.86
N MET A 116 -11.33 -5.30 13.48
CA MET A 116 -11.77 -4.12 14.23
C MET A 116 -13.29 -3.93 14.18
N ALA A 117 -13.96 -4.43 13.15
CA ALA A 117 -15.42 -4.50 13.07
C ALA A 117 -16.03 -5.67 13.88
N GLY A 118 -15.22 -6.49 14.56
CA GLY A 118 -15.68 -7.65 15.34
C GLY A 118 -15.98 -8.89 14.50
N LEU A 119 -15.44 -8.98 13.28
CA LEU A 119 -15.64 -10.10 12.36
C LEU A 119 -14.31 -10.83 12.12
N ASP A 120 -14.35 -12.16 11.98
CA ASP A 120 -13.17 -12.95 11.56
C ASP A 120 -12.66 -12.50 10.18
N GLY A 121 -13.57 -12.02 9.33
CA GLY A 121 -13.29 -11.37 8.06
C GLY A 121 -13.05 -12.34 6.89
N PRO A 122 -13.15 -11.84 5.65
CA PRO A 122 -13.19 -12.67 4.44
C PRO A 122 -11.81 -13.13 4.00
N VAL A 123 -10.74 -12.87 4.76
CA VAL A 123 -9.34 -13.11 4.37
C VAL A 123 -8.70 -14.33 5.05
N GLN A 124 -9.34 -14.91 6.07
CA GLN A 124 -8.72 -15.95 6.91
C GLN A 124 -8.82 -17.36 6.33
N GLY A 125 -9.76 -17.59 5.42
CA GLY A 125 -10.07 -18.92 4.89
C GLY A 125 -8.91 -19.58 4.11
N PRO A 126 -8.84 -20.93 4.09
CA PRO A 126 -7.79 -21.66 3.40
C PRO A 126 -7.76 -21.37 1.89
N ARG A 127 -8.93 -21.11 1.28
CA ARG A 127 -9.05 -20.70 -0.12
C ARG A 127 -8.21 -19.45 -0.42
N VAL A 128 -8.32 -18.41 0.40
CA VAL A 128 -7.58 -17.15 0.23
C VAL A 128 -6.07 -17.38 0.28
N ARG A 129 -5.62 -18.23 1.21
CA ARG A 129 -4.19 -18.56 1.35
C ARG A 129 -3.65 -19.30 0.12
N LEU A 130 -4.42 -20.24 -0.41
CA LEU A 130 -4.06 -20.98 -1.62
C LEU A 130 -4.05 -20.08 -2.85
N GLU A 131 -5.04 -19.19 -3.00
CA GLU A 131 -5.07 -18.23 -4.11
C GLU A 131 -3.92 -17.24 -4.04
N LEU A 132 -3.57 -16.72 -2.85
CA LEU A 132 -2.40 -15.87 -2.70
C LEU A 132 -1.11 -16.61 -3.07
N LYS A 133 -1.01 -17.90 -2.75
CA LYS A 133 0.12 -18.75 -3.15
C LYS A 133 0.16 -18.95 -4.67
N ALA A 134 -0.99 -19.14 -5.31
CA ALA A 134 -1.10 -19.24 -6.77
C ALA A 134 -0.72 -17.92 -7.45
N ALA A 135 -1.24 -16.78 -6.98
CA ALA A 135 -0.91 -15.45 -7.47
C ALA A 135 0.60 -15.16 -7.41
N ARG A 136 1.29 -15.57 -6.32
CA ARG A 136 2.75 -15.44 -6.21
C ARG A 136 3.52 -16.22 -7.28
N ARG A 137 2.99 -17.36 -7.74
CA ARG A 137 3.61 -18.15 -8.82
C ARG A 137 3.43 -17.48 -10.18
N VAL A 138 2.24 -16.90 -10.42
CA VAL A 138 1.93 -16.20 -11.67
C VAL A 138 2.74 -14.90 -11.79
N LEU A 139 2.77 -14.10 -10.72
CA LEU A 139 3.35 -12.75 -10.74
C LEU A 139 4.87 -12.74 -10.51
N GLY A 140 5.42 -13.84 -10.00
CA GLY A 140 6.74 -13.85 -9.39
C GLY A 140 6.79 -13.07 -8.08
N THR A 141 7.84 -13.32 -7.30
CA THR A 141 8.06 -12.66 -5.99
C THR A 141 9.30 -11.78 -5.96
N ARG A 142 10.12 -11.78 -7.04
CA ARG A 142 11.35 -10.99 -7.14
C ARG A 142 10.99 -9.52 -7.00
N GLN A 143 11.36 -8.93 -5.87
CA GLN A 143 11.27 -7.49 -5.68
C GLN A 143 12.35 -6.85 -6.54
N ARG A 144 11.94 -5.94 -7.44
CA ARG A 144 12.91 -5.09 -8.14
C ARG A 144 13.40 -4.06 -7.12
N GLN A 145 14.52 -4.35 -6.48
CA GLN A 145 15.15 -3.38 -5.60
C GLN A 145 15.56 -2.16 -6.44
N PRO A 146 15.26 -0.93 -6.00
CA PRO A 146 15.87 0.24 -6.59
C PRO A 146 17.38 0.11 -6.43
N GLN A 147 18.12 0.25 -7.53
CA GLN A 147 19.58 0.23 -7.48
C GLN A 147 20.04 1.40 -6.59
N GLY A 148 20.88 1.12 -5.60
CA GLY A 148 21.44 2.16 -4.74
C GLY A 148 22.30 3.13 -5.53
N LEU A 149 22.26 4.41 -5.17
CA LEU A 149 23.18 5.41 -5.70
C LEU A 149 24.59 5.11 -5.19
N ARG A 150 25.57 4.88 -6.08
CA ARG A 150 26.96 4.56 -5.69
C ARG A 150 27.89 5.75 -5.90
N PHE A 151 28.96 5.81 -5.11
CA PHE A 151 30.00 6.84 -5.27
C PHE A 151 30.81 6.66 -6.56
N LYS A 152 31.26 5.44 -6.88
CA LYS A 152 32.03 5.09 -8.09
C LYS A 152 31.68 3.67 -8.59
N GLY A 153 31.87 3.43 -9.90
CA GLY A 153 31.77 2.11 -10.55
C GLY A 153 30.46 1.88 -11.31
N ASP A 154 30.52 1.05 -12.34
CA ASP A 154 29.35 0.52 -13.05
C ASP A 154 28.69 -0.61 -12.23
N ILE A 155 27.39 -0.84 -12.43
CA ILE A 155 26.70 -1.99 -11.82
C ILE A 155 26.82 -3.17 -12.78
N GLU A 156 27.85 -3.99 -12.63
CA GLU A 156 27.85 -5.32 -13.23
C GLU A 156 26.98 -6.23 -12.37
N ASP A 157 25.74 -6.47 -12.80
CA ASP A 157 25.04 -7.69 -12.39
C ASP A 157 25.64 -8.81 -13.23
N PHE A 158 26.05 -9.93 -12.63
CA PHE A 158 26.67 -11.06 -13.35
C PHE A 158 25.82 -11.58 -14.53
N ASP A 159 24.51 -11.26 -14.55
CA ASP A 159 23.54 -11.65 -15.58
C ASP A 159 22.87 -10.45 -16.32
N SER A 160 23.37 -9.22 -16.20
CA SER A 160 22.75 -8.05 -16.85
C SER A 160 23.74 -6.95 -17.21
N PRO A 161 23.49 -6.19 -18.30
CA PRO A 161 24.38 -5.11 -18.71
C PRO A 161 24.47 -4.03 -17.63
N ALA A 162 25.62 -3.34 -17.60
CA ALA A 162 25.90 -2.23 -16.70
C ALA A 162 24.72 -1.23 -16.64
N SER A 163 24.05 -1.15 -15.48
CA SER A 163 22.89 -0.26 -15.30
C SER A 163 22.88 0.36 -13.91
N GLY A 164 23.00 1.69 -13.81
CA GLY A 164 22.97 2.45 -12.56
C GLY A 164 23.53 3.88 -12.71
N LEU A 165 23.09 4.81 -11.86
CA LEU A 165 23.68 6.16 -11.79
C LEU A 165 24.75 6.18 -10.69
N CYS A 166 25.94 6.72 -11.00
CA CYS A 166 26.97 6.99 -9.99
C CYS A 166 27.10 8.49 -9.73
N ILE A 167 27.41 8.84 -8.49
CA ILE A 167 27.59 10.23 -8.04
C ILE A 167 28.64 10.94 -8.91
N THR A 168 29.72 10.25 -9.30
CA THR A 168 30.72 10.82 -10.21
C THR A 168 30.16 11.19 -11.59
N HIS A 169 29.21 10.44 -12.14
CA HIS A 169 28.57 10.80 -13.41
C HIS A 169 27.60 11.98 -13.23
N LEU A 170 26.85 12.02 -12.13
CA LEU A 170 25.99 13.15 -11.80
C LEU A 170 26.80 14.44 -11.60
N LEU A 171 27.92 14.38 -10.88
CA LEU A 171 28.84 15.51 -10.71
C LEU A 171 29.46 15.98 -12.03
N LYS A 172 29.72 15.07 -12.98
CA LYS A 172 30.21 15.45 -14.32
C LYS A 172 29.13 16.09 -15.20
N ALA A 173 27.87 15.72 -14.97
CA ALA A 173 26.73 16.25 -15.72
C ALA A 173 26.21 17.60 -15.16
N CYS A 174 26.62 18.00 -13.95
CA CYS A 174 26.32 19.32 -13.41
C CYS A 174 26.89 20.42 -14.31
N ARG A 175 26.09 21.49 -14.49
CA ARG A 175 26.45 22.66 -15.29
C ARG A 175 27.64 23.41 -14.69
N ALA A 176 28.33 24.20 -15.51
CA ALA A 176 29.39 25.11 -15.08
C ALA A 176 28.82 26.51 -14.78
N ASP A 177 27.76 26.58 -13.98
CA ASP A 177 27.12 27.81 -13.51
C ASP A 177 26.77 27.70 -12.02
N LEU A 178 26.28 28.80 -11.43
CA LEU A 178 25.91 28.84 -9.99
C LEU A 178 24.84 27.81 -9.61
N LEU A 179 23.97 27.42 -10.55
CA LEU A 179 22.98 26.36 -10.37
C LEU A 179 23.67 24.99 -10.30
N GLY A 180 24.63 24.74 -11.18
CA GLY A 180 25.45 23.55 -11.16
C GLY A 180 26.28 23.41 -9.88
N ASP A 181 26.87 24.50 -9.35
CA ASP A 181 27.62 24.48 -8.10
C ASP A 181 26.73 24.10 -6.90
N ARG A 182 25.50 24.63 -6.86
CA ARG A 182 24.50 24.24 -5.86
C ARG A 182 24.19 22.74 -5.96
N ASP A 183 23.90 22.25 -7.16
CA ASP A 183 23.52 20.85 -7.37
C ASP A 183 24.69 19.90 -7.03
N ARG A 184 25.93 20.29 -7.32
CA ARG A 184 27.14 19.55 -6.89
C ARG A 184 27.26 19.49 -5.37
N ALA A 185 27.04 20.61 -4.67
CA ALA A 185 27.07 20.65 -3.22
C ALA A 185 26.01 19.72 -2.60
N LEU A 186 24.79 19.70 -3.15
CA LEU A 186 23.72 18.80 -2.70
C LEU A 186 24.05 17.31 -2.89
N LEU A 187 24.81 16.98 -3.94
CA LEU A 187 25.24 15.60 -4.22
C LEU A 187 26.39 15.11 -3.32
N LEU A 188 27.14 16.02 -2.69
CA LEU A 188 28.32 15.69 -1.86
C LEU A 188 28.03 15.66 -0.35
N VAL A 189 26.86 16.14 0.09
CA VAL A 189 26.50 16.31 1.52
C VAL A 189 25.57 15.19 2.05
N ASN A 190 25.23 14.19 1.22
CA ASN A 190 24.48 13.01 1.63
C ASN A 190 25.38 11.82 1.96
#